data_AF-A0A673IQF4-F1
#
_entry.id   AF-A0A673IQF4-F1
#
_cell.length_a   1.000
_cell.length_b   1.000
_cell.length_c   1.000
_cell.angle_alpha   90.00
_cell.angle_beta   90.00
_cell.angle_gamma   90.00
#
_symmetry.space_group_name_H-M   'P 1'
#
loop_
_entity.id
_entity.type
_entity.pdbx_description
1 polymer ?
#
loop_
_entity_poly.entity_id
_entity_poly.type
_entity_poly.pdbx_seq_one_letter_code
_entity_poly.pdbx_strand_id
1 'polypeptide(L)'
;MYSERECLYRCKHSSFTWTLFLSVLVIKQQQSVISSSVEVQVNVDKQLRNLKHFWRSTGFCPPQPHTDAHLYDLSPDQQMNLALIGSVPHRGIQQVRIHWMLELVSARVYSGEYHYNFTHLDQLIDLLWQNGLQPGNFLNITAKSTFECL
;
A
#
# COMPACT_ATOMS: atom_id res chain seq x y z
N MET A 1 44.04 3.26 87.70
CA MET A 1 44.42 1.86 87.39
C MET A 1 44.76 1.79 85.91
N TYR A 2 45.99 1.40 85.61
CA TYR A 2 46.60 1.00 84.31
C TYR A 2 45.64 0.25 83.36
N SER A 3 45.80 0.06 82.05
CA SER A 3 46.76 0.41 80.97
C SER A 3 46.46 -0.57 79.80
N GLU A 4 47.06 -0.34 78.62
CA GLU A 4 47.36 -1.33 77.55
C GLU A 4 46.25 -1.73 76.54
N ARG A 5 46.50 -2.10 75.28
CA ARG A 5 47.62 -2.05 74.29
C ARG A 5 47.02 -2.59 72.96
N GLU A 6 47.55 -2.11 71.83
CA GLU A 6 47.83 -2.83 70.56
C GLU A 6 46.83 -3.84 69.96
N CYS A 7 46.42 -3.66 68.69
CA CYS A 7 46.36 -4.79 67.73
C CYS A 7 46.11 -4.41 66.25
N LEU A 8 47.08 -4.83 65.42
CA LEU A 8 46.93 -5.55 64.16
C LEU A 8 46.52 -4.85 62.84
N TYR A 9 47.56 -4.52 62.07
CA TYR A 9 47.93 -5.20 60.82
C TYR A 9 46.89 -5.30 59.66
N ARG A 10 47.26 -4.62 58.56
CA ARG A 10 47.68 -5.24 57.28
C ARG A 10 46.66 -5.41 56.13
N CYS A 11 47.18 -5.03 54.95
CA CYS A 11 46.78 -5.37 53.57
C CYS A 11 45.60 -4.61 52.94
N LYS A 12 45.92 -3.47 52.32
CA LYS A 12 45.03 -2.73 51.41
C LYS A 12 45.73 -2.52 50.06
N HIS A 13 45.96 -3.58 49.29
CA HIS A 13 46.67 -3.45 48.00
C HIS A 13 46.26 -4.44 46.89
N SER A 14 45.02 -4.92 46.89
CA SER A 14 44.50 -5.79 45.81
C SER A 14 43.16 -5.33 45.21
N SER A 15 42.41 -4.47 45.91
CA SER A 15 41.06 -4.07 45.49
C SER A 15 41.02 -2.85 44.53
N PHE A 16 42.13 -2.12 44.38
CA PHE A 16 42.14 -0.82 43.68
C PHE A 16 42.21 -0.90 42.15
N THR A 17 42.73 -2.01 41.60
CA THR A 17 42.93 -2.15 40.13
C THR A 17 41.68 -2.64 39.42
N TRP A 18 40.85 -3.47 40.07
CA TRP A 18 39.60 -3.98 39.49
C TRP A 18 38.47 -2.94 39.47
N THR A 19 38.41 -2.07 40.49
CA THR A 19 37.43 -0.97 40.53
C THR A 19 37.69 0.07 39.44
N LEU A 20 38.96 0.31 39.09
CA LEU A 20 39.35 1.21 38.00
C LEU A 20 39.03 0.62 36.62
N PHE A 21 39.16 -0.70 36.43
CA PHE A 21 38.79 -1.36 35.18
C PHE A 21 37.27 -1.41 34.96
N LEU A 22 36.50 -1.68 36.02
CA LEU A 22 35.04 -1.67 35.97
C LEU A 22 34.48 -0.26 35.73
N SER A 23 35.10 0.78 36.31
CA SER A 23 34.66 2.16 36.08
C SER A 23 34.95 2.64 34.64
N VAL A 24 36.08 2.26 34.05
CA VAL A 24 36.41 2.60 32.65
C VAL A 24 35.47 1.90 31.65
N LEU A 25 35.02 0.69 31.94
CA LEU A 25 34.11 -0.06 31.05
C LEU A 25 32.68 0.53 31.05
N VAL A 26 32.22 1.06 32.19
CA VAL A 26 30.92 1.76 32.30
C VAL A 26 30.95 3.10 31.58
N ILE A 27 32.06 3.84 31.62
CA ILE A 27 32.19 5.15 30.95
C ILE A 27 32.15 5.02 29.41
N LYS A 28 32.56 3.88 28.84
CA LYS A 28 32.55 3.65 27.39
C LYS A 28 31.19 3.26 26.80
N GLN A 29 30.19 2.92 27.61
CA GLN A 29 28.85 2.53 27.11
C GLN A 29 27.86 3.69 26.97
N GLN A 30 28.25 4.92 27.32
CA GLN A 30 27.44 6.10 27.10
C GLN A 30 27.72 6.76 25.75
N GLN A 31 27.73 5.96 24.67
CA GLN A 31 27.47 6.53 23.34
C GLN A 31 25.97 6.81 23.28
N SER A 32 25.57 8.00 23.76
CA SER A 32 24.21 8.47 23.56
C SER A 32 23.94 8.52 22.05
N VAL A 33 23.05 7.67 21.56
CA VAL A 33 22.50 7.80 20.22
C VAL A 33 21.80 9.16 20.21
N ILE A 34 22.40 10.15 19.52
CA ILE A 34 21.78 11.46 19.34
C ILE A 34 20.58 11.22 18.43
N SER A 35 19.40 11.07 19.03
CA SER A 35 18.13 11.08 18.32
C SER A 35 17.92 12.50 17.81
N SER A 36 18.25 12.77 16.54
CA SER A 36 17.93 14.03 15.92
C SER A 36 16.41 14.08 15.68
N SER A 37 15.71 14.99 16.35
CA SER A 37 14.31 15.27 16.06
C SER A 37 14.21 16.32 14.95
N VAL A 38 13.20 16.17 14.09
CA VAL A 38 12.86 17.17 13.06
C VAL A 38 11.57 17.84 13.49
N GLU A 39 11.61 19.16 13.66
CA GLU A 39 10.42 19.97 13.90
C GLU A 39 9.74 20.30 12.57
N VAL A 40 8.45 19.97 12.42
CA VAL A 40 7.64 20.28 11.24
C VAL A 40 6.55 21.26 11.64
N GLN A 41 6.65 22.51 11.18
CA GLN A 41 5.65 23.55 11.42
C GLN A 41 4.72 23.69 10.20
N VAL A 42 3.41 23.76 10.44
CA VAL A 42 2.39 23.96 9.41
C VAL A 42 1.58 25.22 9.72
N ASN A 43 1.72 26.25 8.89
CA ASN A 43 0.93 27.48 8.99
C ASN A 43 -0.39 27.32 8.21
N VAL A 44 -1.51 27.49 8.91
CA VAL A 44 -2.87 27.35 8.35
C VAL A 44 -3.58 28.69 8.08
N ASP A 45 -2.96 29.82 8.41
CA ASP A 45 -3.56 31.16 8.29
C ASP A 45 -3.65 31.64 6.83
N LYS A 46 -2.85 31.06 5.93
CA LYS A 46 -2.78 31.45 4.52
C LYS A 46 -2.75 30.25 3.57
N GLN A 47 -3.76 30.14 2.71
CA GLN A 47 -3.73 29.21 1.59
C GLN A 47 -2.72 29.67 0.52
N LEU A 48 -1.74 28.83 0.22
CA LEU A 48 -0.72 29.15 -0.80
C LEU A 48 -1.19 28.85 -2.23
N ARG A 49 -1.84 27.70 -2.43
CA ARG A 49 -2.34 27.24 -3.73
C ARG A 49 -3.40 26.15 -3.54
N ASN A 50 -4.13 25.87 -4.60
CA ASN A 50 -5.04 24.73 -4.64
C ASN A 50 -4.26 23.43 -4.88
N LEU A 51 -4.46 22.42 -4.04
CA LEU A 51 -3.91 21.07 -4.23
C LEU A 51 -4.99 20.19 -4.87
N LYS A 52 -4.76 19.77 -6.12
CA LYS A 52 -5.63 18.81 -6.78
C LYS A 52 -5.27 17.38 -6.34
N HIS A 53 -6.28 16.55 -6.15
CA HIS A 53 -6.11 15.14 -5.83
C HIS A 53 -5.79 14.34 -7.10
N PHE A 54 -4.53 14.36 -7.54
CA PHE A 54 -4.09 13.71 -8.79
C PHE A 54 -3.94 12.18 -8.69
N TRP A 55 -4.09 11.61 -7.49
CA TRP A 55 -3.83 10.19 -7.20
C TRP A 55 -5.09 9.32 -7.10
N ARG A 56 -6.28 9.84 -7.43
CA ARG A 56 -7.58 9.17 -7.22
C ARG A 56 -7.88 8.03 -8.21
N SER A 57 -6.89 7.24 -8.58
CA SER A 57 -7.02 6.13 -9.53
C SER A 57 -6.33 4.87 -9.01
N THR A 58 -6.94 3.72 -9.31
CA THR A 58 -6.35 2.40 -9.15
C THR A 58 -6.54 1.59 -10.44
N GLY A 59 -6.13 0.33 -10.46
CA GLY A 59 -6.36 -0.57 -11.58
C GLY A 59 -5.93 -2.00 -11.30
N PHE A 60 -6.38 -2.93 -12.15
CA PHE A 60 -6.03 -4.33 -12.08
C PHE A 60 -6.07 -4.97 -13.48
N CYS A 61 -5.55 -6.20 -13.56
CA CYS A 61 -5.60 -7.02 -14.77
C CYS A 61 -6.18 -8.40 -14.38
N PRO A 62 -7.23 -8.88 -15.06
CA PRO A 62 -7.74 -10.22 -14.82
C PRO A 62 -6.67 -11.28 -15.14
N PRO A 63 -6.69 -12.44 -14.45
CA PRO A 63 -5.76 -13.52 -14.72
C PRO A 63 -5.93 -14.09 -16.14
N GLN A 64 -4.98 -14.92 -16.56
CA GLN A 64 -5.16 -15.73 -17.77
C GLN A 64 -6.11 -16.91 -17.49
N PRO A 65 -6.85 -17.40 -18.50
CA PRO A 65 -6.98 -16.85 -19.85
C PRO A 65 -7.91 -15.62 -19.89
N HIS A 66 -7.56 -14.60 -20.67
CA HIS A 66 -8.33 -13.34 -20.71
C HIS A 66 -9.72 -13.49 -21.34
N THR A 67 -9.97 -14.56 -22.11
CA THR A 67 -11.29 -14.90 -22.64
C THR A 67 -12.32 -15.15 -21.54
N ASP A 68 -11.87 -15.56 -20.36
CA ASP A 68 -12.71 -15.81 -19.19
C ASP A 68 -12.62 -14.68 -18.15
N ALA A 69 -12.18 -13.48 -18.55
CA ALA A 69 -12.04 -12.32 -17.65
C ALA A 69 -13.32 -12.00 -16.89
N HIS A 70 -14.50 -12.23 -17.49
CA HIS A 70 -15.80 -12.04 -16.86
C HIS A 70 -15.96 -12.88 -15.57
N LEU A 71 -15.36 -14.07 -15.48
CA LEU A 71 -15.41 -14.90 -14.27
C LEU A 71 -14.68 -14.25 -13.10
N TYR A 72 -13.62 -13.49 -13.36
CA TYR A 72 -12.88 -12.74 -12.36
C TYR A 72 -13.56 -11.39 -12.09
N ASP A 73 -13.78 -10.59 -13.14
CA ASP A 73 -14.27 -9.21 -13.05
C ASP A 73 -15.66 -9.10 -12.39
N LEU A 74 -16.51 -10.11 -12.58
CA LEU A 74 -17.87 -10.16 -12.03
C LEU A 74 -17.99 -11.09 -10.79
N SER A 75 -16.88 -11.67 -10.33
CA SER A 75 -16.86 -12.55 -9.16
C SER A 75 -17.34 -11.84 -7.88
N PRO A 76 -17.89 -12.56 -6.90
CA PRO A 76 -18.20 -12.01 -5.58
C PRO A 76 -17.00 -11.32 -4.91
N ASP A 77 -15.80 -11.88 -5.11
CA ASP A 77 -14.54 -11.31 -4.63
C ASP A 77 -14.28 -9.92 -5.22
N GLN A 78 -14.48 -9.75 -6.53
CA GLN A 78 -14.33 -8.43 -7.16
C GLN A 78 -15.44 -7.46 -6.78
N GLN A 79 -16.67 -7.93 -6.60
CA GLN A 79 -17.75 -7.09 -6.10
C GLN A 79 -17.41 -6.51 -4.72
N MET A 80 -16.91 -7.34 -3.80
CA MET A 80 -16.46 -6.89 -2.48
C MET A 80 -15.24 -5.96 -2.58
N ASN A 81 -14.27 -6.28 -3.43
CA ASN A 81 -13.09 -5.44 -3.66
C ASN A 81 -13.49 -4.04 -4.17
N LEU A 82 -14.38 -3.96 -5.15
CA LEU A 82 -14.88 -2.68 -5.69
C LEU A 82 -15.71 -1.91 -4.66
N ALA A 83 -16.47 -2.58 -3.79
CA ALA A 83 -17.15 -1.94 -2.67
C ALA A 83 -16.16 -1.32 -1.67
N LEU A 84 -15.09 -2.04 -1.33
CA LEU A 84 -14.02 -1.49 -0.48
C LEU A 84 -13.33 -0.29 -1.14
N ILE A 85 -13.00 -0.38 -2.42
CA ILE A 85 -12.42 0.75 -3.17
C ILE A 85 -13.38 1.96 -3.22
N GLY A 86 -14.67 1.71 -3.47
CA GLY A 86 -15.71 2.75 -3.52
C GLY A 86 -16.01 3.39 -2.16
N SER A 87 -15.78 2.65 -1.07
CA SER A 87 -16.00 3.13 0.30
C SER A 87 -15.01 4.21 0.77
N VAL A 88 -13.94 4.46 0.01
CA VAL A 88 -12.93 5.46 0.38
C VAL A 88 -13.58 6.85 0.47
N PRO A 89 -13.50 7.53 1.64
CA PRO A 89 -14.20 8.79 1.87
C PRO A 89 -13.87 9.88 0.84
N HIS A 90 -14.84 10.77 0.63
CA HIS A 90 -14.70 11.95 -0.25
C HIS A 90 -14.23 11.64 -1.67
N ARG A 91 -14.59 10.45 -2.19
CA ARG A 91 -14.15 9.94 -3.49
C ARG A 91 -12.61 9.92 -3.57
N GLY A 92 -11.96 9.38 -2.53
CA GLY A 92 -10.49 9.28 -2.47
C GLY A 92 -9.93 8.36 -3.54
N ILE A 93 -10.73 7.43 -4.05
CA ILE A 93 -10.56 6.75 -5.34
C ILE A 93 -11.78 7.07 -6.22
N GLN A 94 -11.55 7.33 -7.50
CA GLN A 94 -12.60 7.66 -8.47
C GLN A 94 -12.55 6.75 -9.69
N GLN A 95 -11.35 6.35 -10.12
CA GLN A 95 -11.15 5.62 -11.36
C GLN A 95 -10.56 4.23 -11.11
N VAL A 96 -11.06 3.24 -11.84
CA VAL A 96 -10.47 1.89 -11.90
C VAL A 96 -10.07 1.59 -13.35
N ARG A 97 -8.76 1.46 -13.58
CA ARG A 97 -8.22 1.06 -14.89
C ARG A 97 -8.18 -0.47 -14.98
N ILE A 98 -9.12 -1.04 -15.73
CA ILE A 98 -9.27 -2.49 -15.90
C ILE A 98 -8.67 -2.88 -17.25
N HIS A 99 -7.80 -3.89 -17.28
CA HIS A 99 -7.26 -4.41 -18.55
C HIS A 99 -8.24 -5.38 -19.21
N TRP A 100 -8.15 -5.55 -20.53
CA TRP A 100 -8.91 -6.55 -21.27
C TRP A 100 -10.43 -6.40 -21.25
N MET A 101 -10.97 -5.20 -21.00
CA MET A 101 -12.41 -4.99 -20.93
C MET A 101 -13.19 -5.40 -22.20
N LEU A 102 -12.59 -5.39 -23.39
CA LEU A 102 -13.27 -5.87 -24.62
C LEU A 102 -13.38 -7.39 -24.70
N GLU A 103 -12.64 -8.16 -23.89
CA GLU A 103 -12.84 -9.61 -23.79
C GLU A 103 -14.20 -9.96 -23.17
N LEU A 104 -14.85 -8.99 -22.50
CA LEU A 104 -16.22 -9.14 -21.98
C LEU A 104 -17.28 -8.96 -23.07
N VAL A 105 -16.88 -8.53 -24.28
CA VAL A 105 -17.76 -8.42 -25.44
C VAL A 105 -17.58 -9.67 -26.29
N SER A 106 -18.67 -10.42 -26.48
CA SER A 106 -18.66 -11.57 -27.39
C SER A 106 -19.23 -11.19 -28.74
N ALA A 107 -18.67 -11.75 -29.82
CA ALA A 107 -19.16 -11.56 -31.18
C ALA A 107 -19.64 -12.90 -31.76
N ARG A 108 -20.74 -12.87 -32.51
CA ARG A 108 -21.26 -14.02 -33.27
C ARG A 108 -21.57 -13.55 -34.68
N VAL A 109 -21.25 -14.38 -35.67
CA VAL A 109 -21.64 -14.12 -37.06
C VAL A 109 -22.92 -14.89 -37.35
N TYR A 110 -23.98 -14.18 -37.74
CA TYR A 110 -25.25 -14.77 -38.15
C TYR A 110 -25.63 -14.22 -39.52
N SER A 111 -25.82 -15.09 -40.51
CA SER A 111 -26.19 -14.71 -41.88
C SER A 111 -25.27 -13.66 -42.55
N GLY A 112 -23.98 -13.66 -42.19
CA GLY A 112 -22.99 -12.69 -42.70
C GLY A 112 -22.94 -11.36 -41.94
N GLU A 113 -23.77 -11.16 -40.92
CA GLU A 113 -23.77 -9.98 -40.06
C GLU A 113 -23.10 -10.27 -38.71
N TYR A 114 -22.38 -9.27 -38.18
CA TYR A 114 -21.76 -9.33 -36.87
C TYR A 114 -22.75 -8.91 -35.79
N HIS A 115 -23.02 -9.80 -34.85
CA HIS A 115 -23.81 -9.53 -33.66
C HIS A 115 -22.91 -9.52 -32.42
N TYR A 116 -22.85 -8.38 -31.75
CA TYR A 116 -22.11 -8.21 -30.51
C TYR A 116 -23.03 -8.36 -29.31
N ASN A 117 -22.54 -9.02 -28.27
CA ASN A 117 -23.20 -9.14 -26.99
C ASN A 117 -22.33 -8.48 -25.91
N PHE A 118 -22.88 -7.43 -25.30
CA PHE A 118 -22.23 -6.58 -24.31
C PHE A 118 -22.61 -6.92 -22.86
N THR A 119 -23.38 -8.00 -22.63
CA THR A 119 -23.96 -8.31 -21.31
C THR A 119 -22.96 -8.22 -20.16
N HIS A 120 -21.77 -8.81 -20.29
CA HIS A 120 -20.76 -8.78 -19.23
C HIS A 120 -20.10 -7.41 -19.06
N LEU A 121 -19.88 -6.69 -20.16
CA LEU A 121 -19.34 -5.34 -20.11
C LEU A 121 -20.32 -4.41 -19.38
N ASP A 122 -21.61 -4.47 -19.74
CA ASP A 122 -22.65 -3.66 -19.11
C ASP A 122 -22.75 -3.95 -17.61
N GLN A 123 -22.71 -5.23 -17.22
CA GLN A 123 -22.67 -5.64 -15.81
C GLN A 123 -21.47 -5.07 -15.04
N LEU A 124 -20.29 -5.06 -15.65
CA LEU A 124 -19.09 -4.49 -15.02
C LEU A 124 -19.20 -2.96 -14.89
N ILE A 125 -19.72 -2.26 -15.90
CA ILE A 125 -19.92 -0.81 -15.86
C ILE A 125 -20.94 -0.44 -14.79
N ASP A 126 -22.05 -1.17 -14.71
CA ASP A 126 -23.07 -0.98 -13.68
C ASP A 126 -22.48 -1.20 -12.27
N LEU A 127 -21.67 -2.24 -12.09
CA LEU A 127 -21.00 -2.52 -10.82
C LEU A 127 -20.06 -1.38 -10.40
N LEU A 128 -19.30 -0.79 -11.34
CA LEU A 128 -18.47 0.38 -11.06
C LEU A 128 -19.32 1.58 -10.63
N TRP A 129 -20.40 1.88 -11.36
CA TRP A 129 -21.28 3.00 -11.07
C TRP A 129 -21.99 2.88 -9.73
N GLN A 130 -22.46 1.68 -9.38
CA GLN A 130 -23.06 1.38 -8.07
C GLN A 130 -22.10 1.71 -6.91
N ASN A 131 -20.80 1.58 -7.13
CA ASN A 131 -19.74 1.89 -6.16
C ASN A 131 -19.18 3.31 -6.31
N GLY A 132 -19.77 4.18 -7.14
CA GLY A 132 -19.32 5.56 -7.36
C GLY A 132 -17.98 5.68 -8.12
N LEU A 133 -17.57 4.61 -8.79
CA LEU A 133 -16.33 4.48 -9.55
C LEU A 133 -16.59 4.69 -11.05
N GLN A 134 -15.56 5.08 -11.78
CA GLN A 134 -15.58 5.22 -13.24
C GLN A 134 -14.50 4.32 -13.88
N PRO A 135 -14.76 3.74 -15.06
CA PRO A 135 -13.73 3.03 -15.80
C PRO A 135 -12.62 4.00 -16.21
N GLY A 136 -11.37 3.53 -16.20
CA GLY A 136 -10.25 4.30 -16.70
C GLY A 136 -10.27 4.46 -18.22
N ASN A 137 -9.72 5.59 -18.72
CA ASN A 137 -9.66 5.88 -20.17
C ASN A 137 -9.19 4.67 -20.99
N PHE A 138 -10.01 4.31 -21.97
CA PHE A 138 -10.12 2.98 -22.57
C PHE A 138 -9.24 2.72 -23.80
N LEU A 139 -8.43 3.69 -24.26
CA LEU A 139 -7.77 3.61 -25.58
C LEU A 139 -6.55 2.66 -25.68
N ASN A 140 -6.35 1.75 -24.73
CA ASN A 140 -5.32 0.71 -24.83
C ASN A 140 -5.98 -0.67 -24.81
N ILE A 141 -6.65 -1.06 -25.90
CA ILE A 141 -7.14 -2.43 -26.07
C ILE A 141 -6.73 -2.94 -27.44
N THR A 142 -5.72 -3.82 -27.43
CA THR A 142 -5.47 -4.75 -28.52
C THR A 142 -6.49 -5.86 -28.37
N ALA A 143 -7.60 -5.77 -29.11
CA ALA A 143 -8.56 -6.86 -29.24
C ALA A 143 -7.91 -7.96 -30.09
N LYS A 144 -7.14 -8.84 -29.46
CA LYS A 144 -6.34 -9.85 -30.16
C LYS A 144 -6.94 -11.26 -30.12
N SER A 145 -7.99 -11.52 -29.36
CA SER A 145 -8.64 -12.84 -29.34
C SER A 145 -9.97 -12.89 -30.11
N THR A 146 -10.69 -11.76 -30.20
CA THR A 146 -12.06 -11.72 -30.76
C THR A 146 -12.11 -11.34 -32.25
N PHE A 147 -10.97 -10.99 -32.86
CA PHE A 147 -10.88 -10.55 -34.25
C PHE A 147 -9.92 -11.38 -35.13
N GLU A 148 -9.42 -12.54 -34.65
CA GLU A 148 -8.71 -13.52 -35.49
C GLU A 148 -9.69 -14.40 -36.30
N CYS A 149 -10.68 -13.76 -36.92
CA CYS A 149 -11.26 -14.18 -38.19
C CYS A 149 -11.10 -13.00 -39.16
N LEU A 150 -9.84 -12.72 -39.48
CA LEU A 150 -9.36 -12.06 -40.68
C LEU A 150 -8.29 -12.95 -41.30
#